data_AF-A0A957SJF2-F1
#
_entry.id   AF-A0A957SJF2-F1
#
_cell.length_a   1.000
_cell.length_b   1.000
_cell.length_c   1.000
_cell.angle_alpha   90.00
_cell.angle_beta   90.00
_cell.angle_gamma   90.00
#
_symmetry.space_group_name_H-M   'P 1'
#
loop_
_entity.id
_entity.type
_entity.pdbx_description
1 polymer ?
#
loop_
_entity_poly.entity_id
_entity_poly.type
_entity_poly.pdbx_seq_one_letter_code
_entity_poly.pdbx_strand_id
1 'polypeptide(L)'
;MSEKTNLIYPLTFRPIFKDYVWGGRNLETRLGRALPDGIVAESWEIAAHPNGSSVVACGPLAGQTLQQVQDQLGEALVGVRNRYALAQERFPLLIKLLDANR
;
A
#
# COMPACT_ATOMS: atom_id res chain seq x y z
N MET A 1 -18.08 7.08 19.95
CA MET A 1 -17.16 6.66 18.86
C MET A 1 -16.82 5.20 19.09
N SER A 2 -16.82 4.37 18.05
CA SER A 2 -16.49 2.93 18.19
C SER A 2 -15.01 2.79 18.61
N GLU A 3 -14.67 1.81 19.45
CA GLU A 3 -13.27 1.53 19.84
C GLU A 3 -12.36 1.37 18.60
N LYS A 4 -12.90 0.85 17.49
CA LYS A 4 -12.16 0.70 16.22
C LYS A 4 -11.71 2.02 15.60
N THR A 5 -12.47 3.11 15.76
CA THR A 5 -12.11 4.42 15.18
C THR A 5 -10.96 5.10 15.92
N ASN A 6 -10.69 4.74 17.17
CA ASN A 6 -9.55 5.27 17.92
C ASN A 6 -8.20 4.70 17.43
N LEU A 7 -8.22 3.64 16.61
CA LEU A 7 -7.04 3.07 15.97
C LEU A 7 -6.72 3.69 14.61
N ILE A 8 -7.54 4.64 14.13
CA ILE A 8 -7.29 5.31 12.86
C ILE A 8 -6.44 6.56 13.09
N TYR A 9 -5.34 6.61 12.37
CA TYR A 9 -4.39 7.71 12.30
C TYR A 9 -3.85 7.78 10.86
N PRO A 10 -3.03 8.77 10.49
CA PRO A 10 -2.38 8.78 9.18
C PRO A 10 -1.51 7.53 8.99
N LEU A 11 -2.05 6.54 8.27
CA LEU A 11 -1.34 5.31 7.94
C LEU A 11 -0.34 5.61 6.83
N THR A 12 0.94 5.43 7.15
CA THR A 12 2.03 5.43 6.17
C THR A 12 2.51 4.00 5.95
N PHE A 13 3.03 3.72 4.77
CA PHE A 13 3.37 2.36 4.35
C PHE A 13 4.79 2.29 3.81
N ARG A 14 5.41 1.12 3.96
CA ARG A 14 6.64 0.77 3.24
C ARG A 14 6.28 0.39 1.80
N PRO A 15 6.91 0.98 0.78
CA PRO A 15 6.62 0.66 -0.61
C PRO A 15 7.08 -0.76 -0.96
N ILE A 16 6.41 -1.38 -1.93
CA ILE A 16 6.85 -2.64 -2.53
C ILE A 16 7.38 -2.36 -3.93
N PHE A 17 8.65 -2.62 -4.15
CA PHE A 17 9.28 -2.44 -5.46
C PHE A 17 9.15 -3.69 -6.33
N LYS A 18 8.91 -3.49 -7.62
CA LYS A 18 8.90 -4.54 -8.66
C LYS A 18 9.92 -4.17 -9.74
N ASP A 19 10.68 -5.13 -10.21
CA ASP A 19 11.89 -5.00 -11.03
C ASP A 19 11.69 -5.45 -12.49
N TYR A 20 10.53 -5.17 -13.08
CA TYR A 20 10.26 -5.55 -14.46
C TYR A 20 11.23 -4.90 -15.46
N VAL A 21 11.47 -5.57 -16.58
CA VAL A 21 12.48 -5.20 -17.61
C VAL A 21 12.30 -3.81 -18.23
N TRP A 22 11.10 -3.23 -18.14
CA TRP A 22 10.79 -1.88 -18.63
C TRP A 22 11.07 -0.77 -17.61
N GLY A 23 11.49 -1.14 -16.39
CA GLY A 23 11.82 -0.22 -15.31
C GLY A 23 13.13 0.54 -15.49
N GLY A 24 13.40 1.43 -14.54
CA GLY A 24 14.57 2.30 -14.57
C GLY A 24 14.93 2.85 -13.20
N ARG A 25 15.42 4.10 -13.18
CA ARG A 25 15.83 4.85 -11.97
C ARG A 25 15.25 6.27 -11.92
N ASN A 26 14.19 6.55 -12.67
CA ASN A 26 13.50 7.83 -12.63
C ASN A 26 12.80 8.07 -11.29
N LEU A 27 12.30 7.03 -10.60
CA LEU A 27 11.71 7.21 -9.27
C LEU A 27 12.75 7.75 -8.26
N GLU A 28 14.00 7.33 -8.37
CA GLU A 28 15.09 7.88 -7.56
C GLU A 28 15.48 9.28 -8.03
N THR A 29 15.83 9.43 -9.31
CA THR A 29 16.42 10.68 -9.83
C THR A 29 15.42 11.85 -9.95
N ARG A 30 14.13 11.58 -10.18
CA ARG A 30 13.09 12.61 -10.36
C ARG A 30 12.19 12.82 -9.15
N LEU A 31 11.93 11.75 -8.38
CA LEU A 31 11.04 11.81 -7.21
C LEU A 31 11.79 11.67 -5.88
N GLY A 32 13.12 11.56 -5.90
CA GLY A 32 13.95 11.47 -4.69
C GLY A 32 13.71 10.21 -3.87
N ARG A 33 13.21 9.13 -4.48
CA ARG A 33 12.90 7.88 -3.78
C ARG A 33 14.18 7.11 -3.49
N ALA A 34 14.28 6.55 -2.29
CA ALA A 34 15.29 5.54 -1.99
C ALA A 34 14.86 4.20 -2.62
N LEU A 35 15.68 3.67 -3.54
CA LEU A 35 15.42 2.41 -4.24
C LEU A 35 16.48 1.37 -3.88
N PRO A 36 16.15 0.07 -3.88
CA PRO A 36 17.14 -1.00 -3.83
C PRO A 36 18.04 -0.98 -5.08
N ASP A 37 19.15 -1.72 -5.07
CA ASP A 37 20.00 -1.86 -6.25
C ASP A 37 19.26 -2.50 -7.44
N GLY A 38 19.68 -2.18 -8.66
CA GLY A 38 19.08 -2.72 -9.88
C GLY A 38 17.95 -1.86 -10.47
N ILE A 39 17.13 -2.47 -11.34
CA ILE A 39 16.02 -1.79 -12.02
C ILE A 39 14.77 -1.79 -11.13
N VAL A 40 14.01 -0.69 -11.15
CA VAL A 40 12.69 -0.62 -10.51
C VAL A 40 11.68 -0.10 -11.53
N ALA A 41 10.64 -0.88 -11.76
CA ALA A 41 9.57 -0.59 -12.70
C ALA A 41 8.31 -0.07 -12.00
N GLU A 42 7.95 -0.67 -10.86
CA GLU A 42 6.81 -0.24 -10.05
C GLU A 42 7.23 0.00 -8.60
N SER A 43 6.67 1.04 -7.99
CA SER A 43 6.63 1.24 -6.54
C SER A 43 5.17 1.19 -6.11
N TRP A 44 4.76 0.12 -5.45
CA TRP A 44 3.40 0.00 -4.91
C TRP A 44 3.37 0.72 -3.56
N GLU A 45 2.65 1.84 -3.51
CA GLU A 45 2.57 2.69 -2.33
C GLU A 45 1.47 2.20 -1.37
N ILE A 46 0.30 1.85 -1.91
CA ILE A 46 -0.84 1.31 -1.15
C ILE A 46 -1.36 0.07 -1.85
N ALA A 47 -1.18 -1.09 -1.22
CA ALA A 47 -1.57 -2.38 -1.78
C ALA A 47 -2.07 -3.33 -0.69
N ALA A 48 -3.19 -4.01 -0.96
CA ALA A 48 -3.57 -5.25 -0.29
C ALA A 48 -3.90 -6.29 -1.37
N HIS A 49 -2.86 -6.70 -2.10
CA HIS A 49 -2.97 -7.61 -3.23
C HIS A 49 -2.20 -8.90 -2.93
N PRO A 50 -2.64 -10.07 -3.42
CA PRO A 50 -1.97 -11.36 -3.13
C PRO A 50 -0.46 -11.38 -3.46
N ASN A 51 -0.06 -10.69 -4.52
CA ASN A 51 1.35 -10.59 -4.94
C ASN A 51 2.17 -9.50 -4.20
N GLY A 52 1.59 -8.86 -3.19
CA GLY A 52 2.22 -7.84 -2.38
C GLY A 52 1.20 -6.99 -1.61
N SER A 53 1.30 -6.98 -0.28
CA SER A 53 0.54 -6.09 0.58
C SER A 53 1.45 -5.15 1.35
N SER A 54 1.19 -3.85 1.24
CA SER A 54 1.90 -2.78 1.92
C SER A 54 1.84 -2.97 3.43
N VAL A 55 2.97 -2.74 4.09
CA VAL A 55 3.10 -2.88 5.56
C VAL A 55 3.08 -1.50 6.20
N VAL A 56 2.27 -1.33 7.26
CA VAL A 56 2.19 -0.08 8.02
C VAL A 56 3.55 0.24 8.63
N ALA A 57 4.04 1.45 8.38
CA ALA A 57 5.41 1.85 8.71
C ALA A 57 5.58 2.29 10.17
N CYS A 58 4.55 2.85 10.80
CA CYS A 58 4.64 3.44 12.13
C CYS A 58 3.30 3.41 12.91
N GLY A 59 3.37 3.70 14.20
CA GLY A 59 2.22 3.76 15.10
C GLY A 59 1.75 2.39 15.61
N PRO A 60 0.57 2.33 16.27
CA PRO A 60 0.06 1.12 16.91
C PRO A 60 -0.17 -0.08 15.98
N LEU A 61 -0.38 0.17 14.68
CA LEU A 61 -0.58 -0.88 13.68
C LEU A 61 0.71 -1.21 12.90
N ALA A 62 1.86 -0.63 13.28
CA ALA A 62 3.14 -0.87 12.60
C ALA A 62 3.47 -2.36 12.49
N GLY A 63 4.01 -2.76 11.34
CA GLY A 63 4.37 -4.15 11.06
C GLY A 63 3.22 -5.02 10.55
N GLN A 64 1.96 -4.55 10.64
CA GLN A 64 0.83 -5.23 10.03
C GLN A 64 0.71 -4.89 8.54
N THR A 65 0.25 -5.86 7.76
CA THR A 65 -0.12 -5.67 6.35
C THR A 65 -1.44 -4.90 6.22
N LEU A 66 -1.64 -4.19 5.11
CA LEU A 66 -2.90 -3.48 4.85
C LEU A 66 -4.11 -4.43 4.84
N GLN A 67 -3.92 -5.68 4.40
CA GLN A 67 -4.99 -6.70 4.49
C GLN A 67 -5.36 -6.98 5.95
N GLN A 68 -4.39 -7.24 6.83
CA GLN A 68 -4.67 -7.47 8.26
C GLN A 68 -5.37 -6.28 8.92
N VAL A 69 -4.94 -5.06 8.58
CA VAL A 69 -5.58 -3.84 9.08
C VAL A 69 -7.02 -3.71 8.57
N GLN A 70 -7.29 -4.09 7.32
CA GLN A 70 -8.64 -4.15 6.78
C GLN A 70 -9.49 -5.19 7.52
N ASP A 71 -8.97 -6.38 7.76
CA ASP A 71 -9.71 -7.45 8.46
C ASP A 71 -10.07 -7.00 9.89
N GLN A 72 -9.20 -6.24 10.56
CA GLN A 72 -9.43 -5.70 11.89
C GLN A 72 -10.46 -4.54 11.89
N LEU A 73 -10.27 -3.56 11.00
CA LEU A 73 -11.02 -2.28 11.04
C LEU A 73 -12.26 -2.27 10.15
N GLY A 74 -12.30 -3.09 9.10
CA GLY A 74 -13.42 -3.23 8.17
C GLY A 74 -13.89 -1.89 7.61
N GLU A 75 -15.19 -1.60 7.79
CA GLU A 75 -15.82 -0.37 7.31
C GLU A 75 -15.19 0.90 7.88
N ALA A 76 -14.58 0.85 9.06
CA ALA A 76 -13.91 2.01 9.63
C ALA A 76 -12.70 2.44 8.79
N LEU A 77 -12.00 1.48 8.16
CA LEU A 77 -10.85 1.76 7.30
C LEU A 77 -11.27 2.20 5.90
N VAL A 78 -12.14 1.43 5.24
CA VAL A 78 -12.46 1.64 3.81
C VAL A 78 -13.64 2.59 3.59
N GLY A 79 -14.41 2.88 4.63
CA GLY A 79 -15.62 3.69 4.57
C GLY A 79 -16.84 2.95 4.03
N VAL A 80 -18.03 3.39 4.48
CA VAL A 80 -19.32 2.71 4.20
C VAL A 80 -19.67 2.57 2.72
N ARG A 81 -19.13 3.43 1.85
CA ARG A 81 -19.34 3.36 0.39
C ARG A 81 -18.55 2.24 -0.29
N ASN A 82 -17.60 1.61 0.42
CA ASN A 82 -16.75 0.54 -0.11
C ASN A 82 -17.10 -0.84 0.47
N ARG A 83 -18.30 -1.02 1.04
CA ARG A 83 -18.79 -2.32 1.55
C ARG A 83 -18.71 -3.45 0.52
N TYR A 84 -18.89 -3.13 -0.77
CA TYR A 84 -18.76 -4.11 -1.85
C TYR A 84 -17.38 -4.77 -1.91
N ALA A 85 -16.32 -4.03 -1.55
CA ALA A 85 -14.95 -4.52 -1.59
C ALA A 85 -14.69 -5.45 -0.39
N LEU A 86 -15.19 -5.08 0.79
CA LEU A 86 -15.14 -5.94 1.99
C LEU A 86 -15.89 -7.25 1.80
N ALA A 87 -17.06 -7.22 1.15
CA ALA A 87 -17.83 -8.42 0.84
C ALA A 87 -17.10 -9.38 -0.13
N GLN A 88 -16.07 -8.89 -0.81
CA GLN A 88 -15.17 -9.66 -1.68
C GLN A 88 -13.79 -9.85 -1.06
N GLU A 89 -13.66 -9.59 0.26
CA GLU A 89 -12.43 -9.73 1.05
C GLU A 89 -11.23 -8.98 0.48
N ARG A 90 -11.47 -7.88 -0.26
CA ARG A 90 -10.42 -7.12 -0.95
C ARG A 90 -10.41 -5.64 -0.58
N PHE A 91 -9.23 -5.07 -0.58
CA PHE A 91 -9.09 -3.61 -0.55
C PHE A 91 -9.44 -3.04 -1.93
N PRO A 92 -10.21 -1.92 -1.99
CA PRO A 92 -10.79 -1.46 -3.25
C PRO A 92 -9.78 -0.86 -4.24
N LEU A 93 -8.56 -0.53 -3.80
CA LEU A 93 -7.60 0.22 -4.59
C LEU A 93 -6.20 -0.40 -4.59
N LEU A 94 -5.43 -0.07 -5.62
CA LEU A 94 -4.00 -0.30 -5.69
C LEU A 94 -3.36 0.98 -6.22
N ILE A 95 -2.48 1.58 -5.44
CA ILE A 95 -1.79 2.82 -5.82
C ILE A 95 -0.32 2.50 -6.10
N LYS A 96 0.14 2.88 -7.29
CA LYS A 96 1.50 2.65 -7.76
C LYS A 96 2.10 3.92 -8.37
N LEU A 97 3.41 4.05 -8.24
CA LEU A 97 4.23 4.90 -9.11
C LEU A 97 4.93 3.99 -10.11
N LEU A 98 4.89 4.36 -11.39
CA LEU A 98 5.47 3.58 -12.48
C LEU A 98 6.67 4.31 -13.07
N ASP A 99 7.77 3.59 -13.23
CA ASP A 99 8.94 4.03 -14.00
C ASP A 99 8.88 3.40 -15.40
N ALA A 100 8.05 3.96 -16.27
CA ALA A 100 7.91 3.50 -17.65
C ALA A 100 9.08 4.03 -18.50
N ASN A 101 10.26 3.44 -18.33
CA ASN A 101 11.48 3.88 -19.00
C ASN A 101 11.63 3.33 -20.43
N ARG A 102 10.79 2.36 -20.82
CA ARG A 102 10.84 1.68 -22.12
C ARG A 102 9.44 1.41 -22.66
#